data_AF-A0A534WDF9-F1
#
_entry.id   AF-A0A534WDF9-F1
#
_cell.length_a   1.000
_cell.length_b   1.000
_cell.length_c   1.000
_cell.angle_alpha   90.00
_cell.angle_beta   90.00
_cell.angle_gamma   90.00
#
_symmetry.space_group_name_H-M   'P 1'
#
loop_
_entity.id
_entity.type
_entity.pdbx_description
1 polymer ?
#
loop_
_entity_poly.entity_id
_entity_poly.type
_entity_poly.pdbx_seq_one_letter_code
_entity_poly.pdbx_strand_id
1 'polypeptide(L)'
;MIPSPSRSMRASSAFYGGIVEEILVRWGLLTAFVVVARRAGVSAPFWPANVIAALVFGALHFPSLALAQIPLTGAVIAHVLLANGIAGVVFGWLFRRRGLEGAMVAHGSADLWLQAALPALLA
;
A
#
# COMPACT_ATOMS: atom_id res chain seq x y z
N MET A 1 3.20 -1.75 -30.62
CA MET A 1 3.58 -0.66 -29.69
C MET A 1 2.34 -0.37 -28.85
N ILE A 2 2.37 -0.61 -27.54
CA ILE A 2 1.21 -0.32 -26.67
C ILE A 2 1.22 1.20 -26.41
N PRO A 3 0.13 1.94 -26.72
CA PRO A 3 0.08 3.38 -26.50
C PRO A 3 0.23 3.71 -25.02
N SER A 4 0.91 4.81 -24.70
CA SER A 4 1.07 5.26 -23.32
C SER A 4 -0.29 5.56 -22.70
N PRO A 5 -0.54 5.19 -21.42
CA PRO A 5 -1.80 5.48 -20.76
C PRO A 5 -2.17 6.97 -20.84
N SER A 6 -3.47 7.28 -20.98
CA SER A 6 -3.93 8.66 -20.85
C SER A 6 -3.79 9.15 -19.40
N ARG A 7 -3.80 10.47 -19.18
CA ARG A 7 -3.75 11.05 -17.82
C ARG A 7 -4.94 10.61 -16.96
N SER A 8 -6.14 10.55 -17.55
CA SER A 8 -7.35 10.08 -16.87
C SER A 8 -7.22 8.61 -16.47
N MET A 9 -6.65 7.76 -17.33
CA MET A 9 -6.48 6.35 -17.02
C MET A 9 -5.54 6.13 -15.83
N ARG A 10 -4.43 6.89 -15.73
CA ARG A 10 -3.54 6.86 -14.56
C ARG A 10 -4.21 7.33 -13.28
N ALA A 11 -5.02 8.39 -13.36
CA ALA A 11 -5.74 8.89 -12.20
C ALA A 11 -6.77 7.87 -11.71
N SER A 12 -7.54 7.27 -12.63
CA SER A 12 -8.51 6.23 -12.29
C SER A 12 -7.84 4.99 -11.71
N SER A 13 -6.70 4.54 -12.24
CA SER A 13 -5.97 3.39 -11.72
C SER A 13 -5.42 3.63 -10.31
N ALA A 14 -4.91 4.84 -10.03
CA ALA A 14 -4.41 5.20 -8.70
C ALA A 14 -5.51 5.12 -7.62
N PHE A 15 -6.68 5.71 -7.87
CA PHE A 15 -7.77 5.64 -6.89
C PHE A 15 -8.41 4.25 -6.81
N TYR A 16 -8.57 3.56 -7.94
CA TYR A 16 -9.09 2.18 -7.93
C TYR A 16 -8.17 1.24 -7.15
N GLY A 17 -6.86 1.31 -7.40
CA GLY A 17 -5.84 0.56 -6.67
C GLY A 17 -5.89 0.85 -5.17
N GLY A 18 -5.82 2.13 -4.79
CA GLY A 18 -5.93 2.54 -3.39
C GLY A 18 -7.21 2.03 -2.70
N ILE A 19 -8.37 2.09 -3.36
CA ILE A 19 -9.62 1.54 -2.80
C ILE A 19 -9.50 0.03 -2.56
N VAL A 20 -9.09 -0.73 -3.57
CA VAL A 20 -9.01 -2.20 -3.49
C VAL A 20 -8.00 -2.62 -2.43
N GLU A 21 -6.82 -2.02 -2.44
CA GLU A 21 -5.74 -2.37 -1.51
C GLU A 21 -6.08 -2.02 -0.07
N GLU A 22 -6.71 -0.86 0.17
CA GLU A 22 -7.15 -0.49 1.53
C GLU A 22 -8.25 -1.42 2.05
N ILE A 23 -9.18 -1.89 1.21
CA ILE A 23 -10.18 -2.89 1.62
C ILE A 23 -9.49 -4.19 2.02
N LEU A 24 -8.60 -4.71 1.19
CA LEU A 24 -7.93 -5.99 1.45
C LEU A 24 -7.02 -5.92 2.69
N VAL A 25 -6.22 -4.87 2.79
CA VAL A 25 -5.16 -4.79 3.80
C VAL A 25 -5.68 -4.18 5.10
N ARG A 26 -6.42 -3.07 5.06
CA ARG A 26 -6.81 -2.34 6.28
C ARG A 26 -8.10 -2.90 6.84
N TRP A 27 -9.13 -3.00 6.01
CA TRP A 27 -10.39 -3.58 6.45
C TRP A 27 -10.27 -5.09 6.70
N GLY A 28 -9.60 -5.83 5.80
CA GLY A 28 -9.35 -7.27 5.95
C GLY A 28 -8.21 -7.62 6.92
N LEU A 29 -6.96 -7.59 6.43
CA LEU A 29 -5.79 -8.14 7.14
C LEU A 29 -5.51 -7.49 8.49
N LEU A 30 -5.45 -6.16 8.55
CA LEU A 30 -5.14 -5.41 9.77
C LEU A 30 -6.21 -5.66 10.83
N THR A 31 -7.49 -5.62 10.48
CA THR A 31 -8.57 -5.95 11.42
C THR A 31 -8.44 -7.38 11.93
N ALA A 32 -8.16 -8.35 11.05
CA ALA A 32 -7.95 -9.74 11.43
C ALA A 32 -6.77 -9.88 12.43
N PHE A 33 -5.63 -9.24 12.15
CA PHE A 33 -4.48 -9.24 13.05
C PHE A 33 -4.76 -8.57 14.39
N VAL A 34 -5.46 -7.44 14.40
CA VAL A 34 -5.87 -6.78 15.65
C VAL A 34 -6.78 -7.69 16.47
N VAL A 35 -7.74 -8.36 15.84
CA VAL A 35 -8.66 -9.28 16.50
C VAL A 35 -7.92 -10.48 17.10
N VAL A 36 -6.99 -11.09 16.35
CA VAL A 36 -6.15 -12.19 16.84
C VAL A 36 -5.27 -11.73 18.01
N ALA A 37 -4.59 -10.58 17.88
CA ALA A 37 -3.73 -10.04 18.93
C ALA A 37 -4.52 -9.73 20.22
N ARG A 38 -5.75 -9.21 20.12
CA ARG A 38 -6.64 -9.01 21.28
C ARG A 38 -6.98 -10.33 21.96
N ARG A 39 -7.33 -11.36 21.18
CA ARG A 39 -7.63 -12.70 21.72
C ARG A 39 -6.41 -13.36 22.38
N ALA A 40 -5.21 -13.02 21.94
CA ALA A 40 -3.96 -13.44 22.55
C ALA A 40 -3.54 -12.59 23.77
N GLY A 41 -4.36 -11.63 24.23
CA GLY A 41 -4.07 -10.82 25.41
C GLY A 41 -3.12 -9.63 25.18
N VAL A 42 -2.88 -9.23 23.93
CA VAL A 42 -2.03 -8.06 23.64
C VAL A 42 -2.78 -6.77 24.00
N SER A 43 -2.22 -5.97 24.91
CA SER A 43 -2.83 -4.75 25.45
C SER A 43 -2.96 -3.61 24.43
N ALA A 44 -1.96 -3.46 23.55
CA ALA A 44 -1.92 -2.43 22.50
C ALA A 44 -1.74 -3.08 21.11
N PRO A 45 -2.75 -3.82 20.62
CA PRO A 45 -2.61 -4.72 19.46
C PRO A 45 -2.40 -3.99 18.14
N PHE A 46 -2.78 -2.71 18.06
CA PHE A 46 -2.82 -1.97 16.80
C PHE A 46 -1.46 -1.83 16.12
N TRP A 47 -0.44 -1.32 16.83
CA TRP A 47 0.86 -1.06 16.21
C TRP A 47 1.56 -2.32 15.71
N PRO A 48 1.69 -3.41 16.50
CA PRO A 48 2.28 -4.64 15.98
C PRO A 48 1.47 -5.22 14.81
N ALA A 49 0.13 -5.22 14.89
CA ALA A 49 -0.72 -5.67 13.78
C ALA A 49 -0.55 -4.81 12.52
N ASN A 50 -0.41 -3.49 12.68
CA ASN A 50 -0.21 -2.56 11.57
C ASN A 50 1.16 -2.75 10.90
N VAL A 51 2.21 -2.93 11.69
CA VAL A 51 3.55 -3.23 11.15
C VAL A 51 3.54 -4.55 10.37
N ILE A 52 2.91 -5.60 10.91
CA ILE A 52 2.82 -6.89 10.21
C ILE A 52 2.00 -6.74 8.92
N ALA A 53 0.84 -6.08 8.97
CA ALA A 53 0.02 -5.82 7.78
C ALA A 53 0.77 -5.01 6.71
N ALA A 54 1.57 -4.02 7.12
CA ALA A 54 2.40 -3.21 6.23
C ALA A 54 3.51 -4.03 5.56
N LEU A 55 4.15 -4.96 6.28
CA LEU A 55 5.14 -5.86 5.71
C LEU A 55 4.50 -6.84 4.72
N VAL A 56 3.33 -7.39 5.05
CA VAL A 56 2.56 -8.24 4.12
C VAL A 56 2.16 -7.45 2.88
N PHE A 57 1.70 -6.21 3.04
CA PHE A 57 1.39 -5.31 1.93
C PHE A 57 2.60 -5.09 1.02
N GLY A 58 3.77 -4.82 1.58
CA GLY A 58 5.00 -4.71 0.78
C GLY A 58 5.39 -6.00 0.06
N ALA A 59 5.24 -7.16 0.71
CA ALA A 59 5.53 -8.44 0.09
C ALA A 59 4.56 -8.78 -1.06
N LEU A 60 3.29 -8.38 -0.95
CA LEU A 60 2.28 -8.54 -2.01
C LEU A 60 2.62 -7.78 -3.29
N HIS A 61 3.61 -6.88 -3.28
CA HIS A 61 4.10 -6.20 -4.48
C HIS A 61 5.19 -6.96 -5.24
N PHE A 62 5.77 -8.03 -4.69
CA PHE A 62 6.79 -8.80 -5.41
C PHE A 62 6.36 -9.39 -6.76
N PRO A 63 5.09 -9.83 -6.96
CA PRO A 63 4.64 -10.27 -8.28
C PRO A 63 4.81 -9.21 -9.38
N SER A 64 4.71 -7.91 -9.04
CA SER A 64 4.93 -6.83 -10.01
C SER A 64 6.36 -6.82 -10.56
N LEU A 65 7.34 -7.22 -9.74
CA LEU A 65 8.75 -7.33 -10.13
C LEU A 65 8.95 -8.46 -11.12
N ALA A 66 8.30 -9.61 -10.89
CA ALA A 66 8.33 -10.73 -11.82
C ALA A 66 7.72 -10.36 -13.18
N LEU A 67 6.58 -9.65 -13.17
CA LEU A 67 5.95 -9.14 -14.40
C LEU A 67 6.84 -8.13 -15.14
N ALA A 68 7.58 -7.30 -14.40
CA ALA A 68 8.55 -6.36 -14.95
C ALA A 68 9.91 -7.00 -15.29
N GLN A 69 10.07 -8.32 -15.10
CA GLN A 69 11.32 -9.05 -15.31
C GLN A 69 12.49 -8.49 -14.48
N ILE A 70 12.21 -7.91 -13.31
CA ILE A 70 13.20 -7.40 -12.37
C ILE A 70 13.64 -8.54 -11.44
N PRO A 71 14.94 -8.90 -11.38
CA PRO A 71 15.44 -9.95 -10.49
C PRO A 71 15.23 -9.62 -9.00
N LEU A 72 14.82 -10.62 -8.22
CA LEU A 72 14.70 -10.52 -6.75
C LEU A 72 16.08 -10.59 -6.09
N THR A 73 16.81 -9.48 -6.12
CA THR A 73 18.03 -9.31 -5.31
C THR A 73 17.68 -8.84 -3.91
N GLY A 74 18.58 -9.04 -2.93
CA GLY A 74 18.38 -8.55 -1.56
C GLY A 74 18.11 -7.04 -1.50
N ALA A 75 18.75 -6.25 -2.36
CA ALA A 75 18.55 -4.81 -2.44
C ALA A 75 17.15 -4.45 -2.99
N VAL A 76 16.68 -5.15 -4.02
CA VAL A 76 15.33 -4.94 -4.58
C VAL A 76 14.25 -5.31 -3.57
N ILE A 77 14.42 -6.46 -2.88
CA ILE A 77 13.51 -6.91 -1.83
C ILE A 77 13.44 -5.86 -0.71
N ALA A 78 14.60 -5.40 -0.22
CA ALA A 78 14.67 -4.39 0.82
C ALA A 78 14.00 -3.07 0.40
N HIS A 79 14.24 -2.61 -0.83
CA HIS A 79 13.62 -1.40 -1.36
C HIS A 79 12.09 -1.51 -1.40
N VAL A 80 11.57 -2.59 -1.97
CA VAL A 80 10.13 -2.78 -2.14
C VAL A 80 9.43 -2.97 -0.79
N LEU A 81 10.02 -3.72 0.14
CA LEU A 81 9.49 -3.84 1.49
C LEU A 81 9.53 -2.51 2.26
N LEU A 82 10.61 -1.74 2.12
CA LEU A 82 10.76 -0.48 2.85
C LEU A 82 9.80 0.58 2.33
N ALA A 83 9.75 0.78 1.01
CA ALA A 83 8.87 1.78 0.39
C ALA A 83 7.39 1.50 0.71
N ASN A 84 6.94 0.27 0.44
CA ASN A 84 5.55 -0.12 0.69
C ASN A 84 5.26 -0.31 2.17
N GLY A 85 6.24 -0.71 2.99
CA GLY A 85 6.09 -0.84 4.43
C GLY A 85 5.89 0.50 5.12
N ILE A 86 6.66 1.53 4.72
CA ILE A 86 6.48 2.91 5.23
C ILE A 86 5.10 3.43 4.85
N ALA A 87 4.71 3.35 3.57
CA ALA A 87 3.36 3.71 3.12
C ALA A 87 2.29 2.91 3.89
N GLY A 88 2.53 1.61 4.03
CA GLY A 88 1.80 0.64 4.83
C GLY A 88 1.41 1.16 6.21
N VAL A 89 2.43 1.49 7.00
CA VAL A 89 2.31 1.99 8.38
C VAL A 89 1.56 3.32 8.41
N VAL A 90 1.88 4.25 7.51
CA VAL A 90 1.23 5.58 7.44
C VAL A 90 -0.26 5.45 7.13
N PHE A 91 -0.64 4.69 6.11
CA PHE A 91 -2.05 4.51 5.74
C PHE A 91 -2.81 3.73 6.82
N GLY A 92 -2.19 2.76 7.50
CA GLY A 92 -2.81 2.10 8.64
C GLY A 92 -3.04 3.04 9.84
N TRP A 93 -2.13 3.98 10.09
CA TRP A 93 -2.35 5.05 11.08
C TRP A 93 -3.50 5.97 10.65
N LEU A 94 -3.58 6.35 9.38
CA LEU A 94 -4.70 7.14 8.85
C LEU A 94 -6.02 6.38 8.93
N PHE A 95 -6.05 5.08 8.64
CA PHE A 95 -7.21 4.22 8.84
C PHE A 95 -7.72 4.30 10.29
N ARG A 96 -6.82 4.20 11.27
CA ARG A 96 -7.18 4.33 12.69
C ARG A 96 -7.69 5.73 13.06
N ARG A 97 -7.20 6.79 12.41
CA ARG A 97 -7.52 8.19 12.75
C ARG A 97 -8.70 8.77 11.98
N ARG A 98 -8.96 8.28 10.77
CA ARG A 98 -9.84 8.89 9.76
C ARG A 98 -10.79 7.90 9.09
N GLY A 99 -10.75 6.62 9.49
CA GLY A 99 -11.57 5.58 8.87
C GLY A 99 -11.01 5.08 7.54
N LEU A 100 -11.77 4.18 6.91
CA LEU A 100 -11.35 3.50 5.69
C LEU A 100 -11.28 4.46 4.50
N GLU A 101 -12.28 5.34 4.35
CA GLU A 101 -12.33 6.31 3.26
C GLU A 101 -11.14 7.28 3.33
N GLY A 102 -10.75 7.69 4.54
CA GLY A 102 -9.59 8.55 4.75
C GLY A 102 -8.27 7.90 4.31
N ALA A 103 -8.11 6.60 4.55
CA ALA A 103 -6.97 5.84 4.09
C ALA A 103 -6.99 5.66 2.56
N MET A 104 -8.16 5.40 1.97
CA MET A 104 -8.34 5.27 0.52
C MET A 104 -7.98 6.55 -0.23
N VAL A 105 -8.44 7.70 0.25
CA VAL A 105 -8.10 9.01 -0.34
C VAL A 105 -6.61 9.28 -0.22
N ALA A 106 -6.00 9.00 0.93
CA ALA A 106 -4.57 9.21 1.13
C ALA A 106 -3.71 8.33 0.22
N HIS A 107 -4.05 7.04 0.11
CA HIS A 107 -3.35 6.08 -0.73
C HIS A 107 -3.51 6.44 -2.21
N GLY A 108 -4.75 6.59 -2.70
CA GLY A 108 -5.00 6.97 -4.09
C GLY A 108 -4.35 8.30 -4.46
N SER A 109 -4.27 9.26 -3.53
CA SER A 109 -3.55 10.52 -3.75
C SER A 109 -2.04 10.31 -3.86
N ALA A 110 -1.44 9.50 -3.00
CA ALA A 110 -0.01 9.18 -3.06
C ALA A 110 0.35 8.52 -4.40
N ASP A 111 -0.47 7.56 -4.83
CA ASP A 111 -0.32 6.89 -6.13
C ASP A 111 -0.47 7.84 -7.30
N LEU A 112 -1.45 8.75 -7.25
CA LEU A 112 -1.62 9.80 -8.26
C LEU A 112 -0.37 10.67 -8.36
N TRP A 113 0.21 11.07 -7.21
CA TRP A 113 1.43 11.87 -7.17
C TRP A 113 2.60 11.13 -7.82
N LEU A 114 2.81 9.85 -7.48
CA LEU A 114 3.91 9.04 -8.01
C LEU A 114 3.76 8.70 -9.49
N GLN A 115 2.55 8.35 -9.94
CA GLN A 115 2.31 7.86 -11.30
C GLN A 115 2.08 8.98 -12.33
N ALA A 116 1.54 10.13 -11.90
CA ALA A 116 1.16 11.21 -12.82
C ALA A 116 1.94 12.50 -12.61
N ALA A 117 2.06 12.97 -11.37
CA ALA A 117 2.58 14.32 -11.12
C ALA A 117 4.12 14.38 -11.08
N LEU A 118 4.79 13.44 -10.42
CA LEU A 118 6.25 13.43 -10.32
C LEU A 118 6.96 13.32 -11.69
N PRO A 119 6.57 12.37 -12.59
CA PRO A 119 7.18 12.31 -13.92
C PRO A 119 6.93 13.57 -14.75
N ALA A 120 5.80 14.24 -14.57
CA ALA A 120 5.46 15.46 -15.30
C ALA A 120 6.25 16.69 -14.83
N LEU A 121 6.74 16.70 -13.58
CA LEU A 121 7.58 17.78 -13.03
C LEU A 121 9.06 17.61 -13.38
N LEU A 122 9.49 16.39 -13.70
CA LEU A 122 10.88 16.05 -14.03
C LEU A 122 11.17 16.01 -15.54
N ALA A 123 10.14 16.24 -16.37
CA ALA A 123 10.20 16.27 -17.83
C ALA A 123 10.28 17.71 -18.34
#